data_AF-C1FR60-F1
#
_entry.id   AF-C1FR60-F1
#
_cell.length_a   1.000
_cell.length_b   1.000
_cell.length_c   1.000
_cell.angle_alpha   90.00
_cell.angle_beta   90.00
_cell.angle_gamma   90.00
#
_symmetry.space_group_name_H-M   'P 1'
#
loop_
_entity.id
_entity.type
_entity.pdbx_description
1 polymer ?
#
loop_
_entity_poly.entity_id
_entity_poly.type
_entity_poly.pdbx_seq_one_letter_code
_entity_poly.pdbx_strand_id
1 'polypeptide(L)'
;MYSKNIANSYIPNYLNRYIQAKKGNLDLLKNNYIYWNEVVYVVKNRLKEIRMREYLMDQKAFAEMLGIKKSTYNTIELNKVQGNAETLLTIAKALNRKVEDIWYLED
;
A
#
# COMPACT_ATOMS: atom_id res chain seq x y z
N MET A 1 1.73 -40.36 -29.29
CA MET A 1 2.79 -39.69 -28.51
C MET A 1 3.10 -38.35 -29.15
N TYR A 2 2.53 -37.26 -28.64
CA TYR A 2 2.99 -35.90 -28.94
C TYR A 2 2.99 -35.09 -27.64
N SER A 3 4.22 -34.75 -27.24
CA SER A 3 4.69 -33.67 -26.37
C SER A 3 3.74 -33.11 -25.29
N LYS A 4 3.97 -33.56 -24.05
CA LYS A 4 3.82 -32.72 -22.85
C LYS A 4 4.93 -31.64 -22.91
N ASN A 5 4.72 -30.44 -23.46
CA ASN A 5 5.58 -29.25 -23.19
C ASN A 5 5.21 -27.96 -23.98
N ILE A 6 3.96 -27.48 -23.96
CA ILE A 6 3.66 -26.11 -24.45
C ILE A 6 2.67 -25.33 -23.55
N ALA A 7 2.35 -25.83 -22.34
CA ALA A 7 1.42 -25.12 -21.44
C ALA A 7 2.11 -24.21 -20.40
N ASN A 8 3.44 -24.23 -20.29
CA ASN A 8 4.17 -23.48 -19.25
C ASN A 8 4.89 -22.22 -19.75
N SER A 9 4.89 -21.93 -21.06
CA SER A 9 5.59 -20.76 -21.61
C SER A 9 4.75 -19.48 -21.66
N TYR A 10 3.45 -19.55 -21.32
CA TYR A 10 2.54 -18.40 -21.31
C TYR A 10 1.61 -18.43 -20.10
N ILE A 11 2.13 -18.73 -18.91
CA ILE A 11 1.39 -18.45 -17.67
C ILE A 11 1.74 -17.02 -17.25
N PRO A 12 0.81 -16.04 -17.35
CA PRO A 12 1.06 -14.70 -16.88
C PRO A 12 1.47 -14.73 -15.42
N ASN A 13 2.48 -13.92 -15.04
CA ASN A 13 3.07 -13.90 -13.69
C ASN A 13 2.02 -13.80 -12.55
N TYR A 14 0.82 -13.28 -12.85
CA TYR A 14 -0.31 -13.15 -11.94
C TYR A 14 -0.95 -14.50 -11.56
N LEU A 15 -1.10 -15.42 -12.51
CA LEU A 15 -1.63 -16.75 -12.22
C LEU A 15 -0.61 -17.56 -11.40
N ASN A 16 0.69 -17.37 -11.65
CA ASN A 16 1.75 -17.97 -10.86
C ASN A 16 1.75 -17.47 -9.41
N ARG A 17 1.55 -16.16 -9.17
CA ARG A 17 1.43 -15.61 -7.80
C ARG A 17 0.15 -16.05 -7.09
N TYR A 18 -0.98 -16.11 -7.81
CA TYR A 18 -2.23 -16.65 -7.28
C TYR A 18 -2.13 -18.13 -6.88
N ILE A 19 -1.50 -18.95 -7.73
CA ILE A 19 -1.24 -20.36 -7.48
C ILE A 19 -0.24 -20.54 -6.31
N GLN A 20 0.78 -19.70 -6.20
CA GLN A 20 1.73 -19.72 -5.07
C GLN A 20 1.09 -19.29 -3.74
N ALA A 21 0.19 -18.30 -3.75
CA ALA A 21 -0.58 -17.90 -2.57
C ALA A 21 -1.52 -19.02 -2.09
N LYS A 22 -2.14 -19.78 -3.02
CA LYS A 22 -2.97 -20.96 -2.68
C LYS A 22 -2.16 -22.18 -2.23
N LYS A 23 -0.90 -22.32 -2.65
CA LYS A 23 -0.02 -23.47 -2.32
C LYS A 23 0.70 -23.38 -0.97
N GLY A 24 0.40 -22.38 -0.13
CA GLY A 24 0.82 -22.36 1.27
C GLY A 24 1.92 -21.36 1.62
N ASN A 25 2.23 -20.37 0.78
CA ASN A 25 3.10 -19.26 1.17
C ASN A 25 2.26 -18.02 1.49
N LEU A 26 1.75 -17.99 2.71
CA LEU A 26 0.79 -17.02 3.25
C LEU A 26 1.40 -15.64 3.56
N ASP A 27 2.61 -15.34 3.08
CA ASP A 27 3.33 -14.10 3.41
C ASP A 27 2.95 -12.90 2.51
N LEU A 28 2.14 -13.14 1.46
CA LEU A 28 1.61 -12.12 0.54
C LEU A 28 0.29 -11.47 1.02
N LEU A 29 -0.29 -11.91 2.15
CA LEU A 29 -1.51 -11.35 2.73
C LEU A 29 -1.29 -10.10 3.60
N LYS A 30 -0.13 -9.43 3.47
CA LYS A 30 0.16 -8.20 4.23
C LYS A 30 -0.56 -6.98 3.60
N ASN A 31 -1.84 -6.86 3.94
CA ASN A 31 -2.64 -5.64 4.18
C ASN A 31 -2.61 -4.47 3.18
N ASN A 32 -2.46 -4.67 1.86
CA ASN A 32 -2.44 -3.52 0.92
C ASN A 32 -2.85 -3.75 -0.55
N TYR A 33 -3.30 -4.95 -0.92
CA TYR A 33 -3.58 -5.27 -2.33
C TYR A 33 -5.09 -5.26 -2.62
N ILE A 34 -5.48 -4.62 -3.72
CA ILE A 34 -6.84 -4.63 -4.26
C ILE A 34 -6.80 -5.29 -5.64
N TYR A 35 -7.73 -6.21 -5.89
CA TYR A 35 -7.84 -6.90 -7.17
C TYR A 35 -9.05 -6.35 -7.94
N TRP A 36 -8.84 -5.92 -9.19
CA TRP A 36 -9.91 -5.47 -10.06
C TRP A 36 -9.57 -5.78 -11.52
N ASN A 37 -10.46 -6.49 -12.23
CA ASN A 37 -10.29 -6.87 -13.64
C ASN A 37 -8.88 -7.40 -13.99
N GLU A 38 -8.38 -8.39 -13.24
CA GLU A 38 -7.06 -9.02 -13.43
C GLU A 38 -5.83 -8.13 -13.13
N VAL A 39 -6.04 -6.88 -12.72
CA VAL A 39 -4.99 -5.96 -12.26
C VAL A 39 -4.90 -5.99 -10.73
N VAL A 40 -3.66 -5.97 -10.22
CA VAL A 40 -3.35 -5.91 -8.80
C VAL A 40 -2.94 -4.48 -8.47
N TYR A 41 -3.77 -3.77 -7.73
CA TYR A 41 -3.46 -2.43 -7.25
C TYR A 41 -2.88 -2.51 -5.84
N VAL A 42 -1.96 -1.60 -5.53
CA VAL A 42 -1.41 -1.41 -4.20
C VAL A 42 -1.84 -0.04 -3.69
N VAL A 43 -2.31 0.02 -2.44
CA VAL A 43 -2.56 1.32 -1.80
C VAL A 43 -1.22 1.96 -1.42
N LYS A 44 -1.00 3.18 -1.89
CA LYS A 44 0.17 4.02 -1.59
C LYS A 44 -0.25 5.34 -0.95
N ASN A 45 0.71 6.07 -0.40
CA ASN A 45 0.47 7.41 0.15
C ASN A 45 1.56 8.44 -0.22
N ARG A 46 1.19 9.72 -0.13
CA ARG A 46 2.03 10.89 -0.40
C ARG A 46 2.61 11.55 0.85
N LEU A 47 2.52 10.94 2.04
CA LEU A 47 2.85 11.61 3.31
C LEU A 47 4.30 12.08 3.38
N LYS A 48 5.24 11.32 2.81
CA LYS A 48 6.65 11.72 2.76
C LYS A 48 6.85 12.97 1.91
N GLU A 49 6.18 13.02 0.77
CA GLU A 49 6.23 14.17 -0.13
C GLU A 49 5.64 15.41 0.53
N ILE A 50 4.43 15.29 1.10
CA ILE A 50 3.75 16.37 1.83
C ILE A 50 4.64 16.88 2.96
N ARG A 51 5.18 15.98 3.80
CA ARG A 51 6.06 16.36 4.91
C ARG A 51 7.31 17.08 4.44
N MET A 52 7.99 16.58 3.41
CA MET A 52 9.28 17.10 2.96
C MET A 52 9.17 18.35 2.08
N ARG A 53 8.02 18.59 1.42
CA ARG A 53 7.85 19.74 0.52
C ARG A 53 7.06 20.88 1.14
N GLU A 54 6.03 20.58 1.92
CA GLU A 54 5.10 21.59 2.42
C GLU A 54 5.39 21.99 3.87
N TYR A 55 5.74 21.01 4.72
CA TYR A 55 5.90 21.25 6.16
C TYR A 55 7.37 21.34 6.59
N LEU A 56 8.30 20.72 5.85
CA LEU A 56 9.74 20.71 6.14
C LEU A 56 10.08 20.22 7.56
N MET A 57 9.29 19.25 8.05
CA MET A 57 9.44 18.70 9.41
C MET A 57 10.11 17.33 9.40
N ASP A 58 10.79 17.00 10.49
CA ASP A 58 11.16 15.61 10.75
C ASP A 58 9.92 14.75 11.03
N GLN A 59 10.07 13.42 11.01
CA GLN A 59 8.95 12.51 11.21
C GLN A 59 8.29 12.63 12.59
N LYS A 60 9.03 13.06 13.63
CA LYS A 60 8.52 13.17 15.00
C LYS A 60 7.61 14.39 15.11
N ALA A 61 8.10 15.55 14.70
CA ALA A 61 7.34 16.80 14.71
C ALA A 61 6.10 16.72 13.82
N PHE A 62 6.23 16.09 12.64
CA PHE A 62 5.08 15.92 11.75
C PHE A 62 4.03 14.97 12.32
N ALA A 63 4.43 13.86 12.94
CA ALA A 63 3.49 12.94 13.59
C ALA A 63 2.73 13.62 14.75
N GLU A 64 3.41 14.45 15.52
CA GLU A 64 2.81 15.24 16.60
C GLU A 64 1.77 16.24 16.07
N MET A 65 2.09 16.95 14.96
CA MET A 65 1.14 17.84 14.28
C MET A 65 -0.10 17.07 13.75
N LEU A 66 0.10 15.86 13.23
CA LEU A 66 -0.99 14.99 12.78
C LEU A 66 -1.82 14.38 13.92
N GLY A 67 -1.40 14.54 15.18
CA GLY A 67 -2.08 13.96 16.35
C GLY A 67 -1.92 12.44 16.46
N ILE A 68 -0.86 11.86 15.91
CA ILE A 68 -0.61 10.40 15.95
C ILE A 68 0.78 10.06 16.50
N LYS A 69 0.96 8.82 16.95
CA LYS A 69 2.27 8.34 17.42
C LYS A 69 3.28 8.32 16.26
N LYS A 70 4.52 8.75 16.51
CA LYS A 70 5.64 8.67 15.54
C LYS A 70 5.81 7.26 14.95
N SER A 71 5.69 6.22 15.77
CA SER A 71 5.82 4.83 15.30
C SER A 71 4.75 4.47 14.27
N THR A 72 3.50 4.86 14.53
CA THR A 72 2.37 4.72 13.60
C THR A 72 2.61 5.52 12.33
N TYR A 73 3.00 6.79 12.46
CA TYR A 73 3.32 7.61 11.29
C TYR A 73 4.42 7.00 10.41
N ASN A 74 5.51 6.52 11.03
CA ASN A 74 6.64 5.94 10.31
C ASN A 74 6.26 4.68 9.52
N THR A 75 5.41 3.80 10.07
CA THR A 75 4.96 2.62 9.33
C THR A 75 4.03 2.98 8.18
N ILE A 76 3.20 4.02 8.35
CA ILE A 76 2.32 4.54 7.29
C ILE A 76 3.14 5.22 6.19
N GLU A 77 4.03 6.16 6.52
CA GLU A 77 4.87 6.87 5.53
C GLU A 77 5.68 5.90 4.67
N LEU A 78 6.14 4.78 5.24
CA LEU A 78 6.87 3.73 4.54
C LEU A 78 5.98 2.73 3.78
N ASN A 79 4.66 2.95 3.72
CA ASN A 79 3.67 2.05 3.11
C ASN A 79 3.69 0.62 3.68
N LYS A 80 4.14 0.44 4.94
CA LYS A 80 4.11 -0.88 5.60
C LYS A 80 2.70 -1.26 6.06
N VAL A 81 1.91 -0.25 6.42
CA VAL A 81 0.48 -0.30 6.73
C VAL A 81 -0.14 1.01 6.22
N GLN A 82 -1.45 1.08 6.01
CA GLN A 82 -2.09 2.38 5.68
C GLN A 82 -2.65 3.09 6.91
N GLY A 83 -2.96 2.33 7.95
CA GLY A 83 -3.81 2.78 9.05
C GLY A 83 -5.24 2.27 8.86
N ASN A 84 -6.03 2.37 9.93
CA ASN A 84 -7.47 2.12 9.87
C ASN A 84 -8.20 3.39 9.38
N ALA A 85 -9.50 3.29 9.10
CA ALA A 85 -10.29 4.42 8.62
C ALA A 85 -10.19 5.65 9.53
N GLU A 86 -10.19 5.47 10.86
CA GLU A 86 -10.02 6.54 11.84
C GLU A 86 -8.67 7.26 11.68
N THR A 87 -7.58 6.52 11.48
CA THR A 87 -6.24 7.07 11.26
C THR A 87 -6.17 7.86 9.95
N LEU A 88 -6.72 7.31 8.87
CA LEU A 88 -6.78 7.98 7.56
C LEU A 88 -7.54 9.31 7.67
N LEU A 89 -8.73 9.29 8.28
CA LEU A 89 -9.56 10.47 8.47
C LEU A 89 -8.92 11.50 9.40
N THR A 90 -8.24 11.06 10.46
CA THR A 90 -7.52 11.95 11.39
C THR A 90 -6.41 12.72 10.67
N ILE A 91 -5.59 12.01 9.91
CA ILE A 91 -4.49 12.61 9.13
C ILE A 91 -5.05 13.53 8.05
N ALA A 92 -6.08 13.11 7.32
CA ALA A 92 -6.73 13.91 6.28
C ALA A 92 -7.29 15.22 6.84
N LYS A 93 -7.94 15.17 8.01
CA LYS A 93 -8.42 16.35 8.72
C LYS A 93 -7.28 17.27 9.16
N ALA A 94 -6.20 16.73 9.71
CA ALA A 94 -5.04 17.52 10.15
C ALA A 94 -4.34 18.24 8.97
N LEU A 95 -4.32 17.61 7.81
CA LEU A 95 -3.76 18.18 6.58
C LEU A 95 -4.75 19.05 5.79
N ASN A 96 -6.01 19.13 6.22
CA ASN A 96 -7.11 19.78 5.49
C ASN A 96 -7.21 19.33 4.02
N ARG A 97 -7.15 18.01 3.80
CA ARG A 97 -7.17 17.37 2.48
C ARG A 97 -8.15 16.19 2.48
N LYS A 98 -8.57 15.76 1.29
CA LYS A 98 -9.34 14.52 1.19
C LYS A 98 -8.43 13.31 1.37
N VAL A 99 -9.01 12.17 1.74
CA VAL A 99 -8.24 10.93 1.90
C VAL A 99 -7.61 10.53 0.57
N GLU A 100 -8.34 10.65 -0.53
CA GLU A 100 -7.89 10.33 -1.89
C GLU A 100 -6.79 11.26 -2.43
N ASP A 101 -6.59 12.45 -1.82
CA ASP A 101 -5.48 13.33 -2.17
C ASP A 101 -4.16 12.86 -1.52
N ILE A 102 -4.26 12.06 -0.45
CA ILE A 102 -3.13 11.56 0.33
C ILE A 102 -2.84 10.09 0.00
N TRP A 103 -3.86 9.25 -0.11
CA TRP A 103 -3.79 7.83 -0.44
C TRP A 103 -4.36 7.54 -1.82
N TYR A 104 -3.69 6.70 -2.59
CA TYR A 104 -4.05 6.39 -3.97
C TYR A 104 -3.75 4.93 -4.32
N LEU A 105 -4.33 4.47 -5.43
CA LEU A 105 -4.06 3.14 -5.99
C LEU A 105 -2.95 3.25 -7.05
N GLU A 106 -2.00 2.33 -6.99
CA GLU A 106 -0.91 2.17 -7.96
C GLU A 106 -0.94 0.75 -8.55
N ASP A 107 -0.84 0.65 -9.87
CA ASP A 107 -0.90 -0.59 -10.67
C ASP A 107 0.42 -1.40 -10.66
#